data_AF-A0A9P9EAA7-F1
#
_entry.id   AF-A0A9P9EAA7-F1
#
_cell.length_a   1.000
_cell.length_b   1.000
_cell.length_c   1.000
_cell.angle_alpha   90.00
_cell.angle_beta   90.00
_cell.angle_gamma   90.00
#
_symmetry.space_group_name_H-M   'P 1'
#
loop_
_entity.id
_entity.type
_entity.pdbx_description
1 polymer ?
#
loop_
_entity_poly.entity_id
_entity_poly.type
_entity_poly.pdbx_seq_one_letter_code
_entity_poly.pdbx_strand_id
1 'polypeptide(L)'
;MADNIEENPTVIDETSISPIVPNHGRKNSLENHLIHRPERAELVEKNILPASTAAPGLQAHQKELQKHMLEDKLNDKISHRPAPEELIKEGVLLDDPRAAEEK
;
A
#
# COMPACT_ATOMS: atom_id res chain seq x y z
N MET A 1 24.19 0.35 10.61
CA MET A 1 23.80 1.64 10.02
C MET A 1 22.30 1.72 10.20
N ALA A 2 21.87 2.41 11.27
CA ALA A 2 20.46 2.52 11.61
C ALA A 2 19.96 3.85 11.03
N ASP A 3 18.94 3.76 10.17
CA ASP A 3 18.32 4.90 9.53
C ASP A 3 17.68 5.81 10.57
N ASN A 4 18.13 7.06 10.59
CA ASN A 4 17.65 8.12 11.45
C ASN A 4 16.29 8.60 10.92
N ILE A 5 15.20 8.15 11.54
CA ILE A 5 13.87 8.71 11.36
C ILE A 5 13.86 10.07 12.07
N GLU A 6 14.36 11.10 11.39
CA GLU A 6 14.15 12.48 11.82
C GLU A 6 12.68 12.82 11.56
N GLU A 7 11.88 12.77 12.63
CA GLU A 7 10.59 13.45 12.68
C GLU A 7 10.81 14.94 12.41
N ASN A 8 10.60 15.34 11.16
CA ASN A 8 10.60 16.73 10.80
C ASN A 8 9.22 17.29 11.18
N PRO A 9 9.11 18.24 12.14
CA PRO A 9 7.84 18.86 12.46
C PRO A 9 7.33 19.52 11.18
N THR A 10 6.07 19.27 10.82
CA THR A 10 5.41 19.91 9.69
C THR A 10 5.24 21.40 10.01
N VAL A 11 6.28 22.19 9.78
CA VAL A 11 6.23 23.65 9.87
C VAL A 11 5.41 24.13 8.68
N ILE A 12 4.09 24.22 8.89
CA ILE A 12 3.15 24.74 7.90
C ILE A 12 3.57 26.19 7.58
N ASP A 13 3.83 26.47 6.31
CA ASP A 13 4.21 27.80 5.85
C ASP A 13 2.97 28.71 5.79
N GLU A 14 2.76 29.45 6.89
CA GLU A 14 1.64 30.40 7.08
C GLU A 14 1.82 31.74 6.33
N THR A 15 2.83 31.88 5.46
CA THR A 15 3.03 33.14 4.74
C THR A 15 1.91 33.39 3.71
N SER A 16 1.43 34.64 3.66
CA SER A 16 0.27 35.07 2.85
C SER A 16 0.41 34.72 1.35
N ILE A 17 -0.70 34.27 0.76
CA ILE A 17 -0.83 33.92 -0.67
C ILE A 17 -1.15 35.17 -1.54
N SER A 18 -1.25 36.35 -0.91
CA SER A 18 -1.66 37.57 -1.61
C SER A 18 -0.66 37.95 -2.71
N PRO A 19 -1.12 38.25 -3.94
CA PRO A 19 -0.24 38.52 -5.10
C PRO A 19 0.52 39.86 -5.00
N ILE A 20 0.23 40.67 -3.98
CA ILE A 20 0.75 42.03 -3.81
C ILE A 20 2.14 42.04 -3.16
N VAL A 21 2.51 40.99 -2.42
CA VAL A 21 3.79 40.93 -1.68
C VAL A 21 4.71 39.90 -2.35
N PRO A 22 5.93 40.29 -2.77
CA PRO A 22 6.89 39.34 -3.32
C PRO A 22 7.35 38.37 -2.22
N ASN A 23 6.71 37.22 -2.13
CA ASN A 23 6.90 36.24 -1.06
C ASN A 23 8.13 35.35 -1.35
N HIS A 24 9.28 35.76 -0.82
CA HIS A 24 10.53 35.00 -0.93
C HIS A 24 10.58 33.80 0.03
N GLY A 25 9.82 33.83 1.14
CA GLY A 25 9.71 32.73 2.10
C GLY A 25 9.07 31.47 1.52
N ARG A 26 7.96 31.60 0.77
CA ARG A 26 7.30 30.46 0.10
C ARG A 26 8.17 29.78 -0.93
N LYS A 27 8.98 30.55 -1.65
CA LYS A 27 9.90 29.99 -2.65
C LYS A 27 10.91 29.07 -1.97
N ASN A 28 11.47 29.51 -0.85
CA ASN A 28 12.44 28.73 -0.07
C ASN A 28 11.77 27.48 0.54
N SER A 29 10.55 27.59 1.07
CA SER A 29 9.80 26.44 1.61
C SER A 29 9.48 25.41 0.52
N LEU A 30 8.96 25.85 -0.62
CA LEU A 30 8.64 24.95 -1.75
C LEU A 30 9.89 24.25 -2.27
N GLU A 31 10.99 24.98 -2.42
CA GLU A 31 12.28 24.42 -2.87
C GLU A 31 12.75 23.30 -1.93
N ASN A 32 12.69 23.52 -0.61
CA ASN A 32 13.04 22.49 0.37
C ASN A 32 12.16 21.23 0.25
N HIS A 33 10.85 21.38 0.04
CA HIS A 33 9.94 20.25 -0.12
C HIS A 33 10.13 19.50 -1.44
N LEU A 34 10.54 20.19 -2.50
CA LEU A 34 10.85 19.57 -3.79
C LEU A 34 12.15 18.77 -3.74
N ILE A 35 13.15 19.22 -2.97
CA ILE A 35 14.41 18.50 -2.75
C ILE A 35 14.17 17.18 -2.00
N HIS A 36 13.29 17.18 -0.99
CA HIS A 36 12.97 16.01 -0.18
C HIS A 36 11.76 15.23 -0.70
N ARG A 37 11.36 15.45 -1.96
CA ARG A 37 10.18 14.80 -2.53
C ARG A 37 10.43 13.30 -2.67
N PRO A 38 9.57 12.44 -2.08
CA PRO A 38 9.67 10.99 -2.25
C PRO A 38 9.48 10.55 -3.70
N GLU A 39 10.18 9.48 -4.08
CA GLU A 39 10.03 8.86 -5.40
C GLU A 39 8.65 8.19 -5.55
N ARG A 40 8.19 8.07 -6.80
CA ARG A 40 6.89 7.42 -7.08
C ARG A 40 6.85 5.98 -6.54
N ALA A 41 7.96 5.26 -6.62
CA ALA A 41 8.05 3.87 -6.16
C ALA A 41 7.76 3.75 -4.65
N GLU A 42 8.33 4.63 -3.83
CA GLU A 42 8.10 4.65 -2.38
C GLU A 42 6.63 4.95 -2.04
N LEU A 43 6.00 5.86 -2.78
CA LEU A 43 4.57 6.16 -2.59
C LEU A 43 3.67 4.98 -2.96
N VAL A 44 4.07 4.16 -3.93
CA VAL A 44 3.36 2.93 -4.30
C VAL A 44 3.55 1.86 -3.23
N GLU A 45 4.78 1.66 -2.73
CA GLU A 45 5.09 0.71 -1.66
C GLU A 45 4.32 1.03 -0.37
N LYS A 46 4.25 2.32 -0.01
CA LYS A 46 3.47 2.81 1.13
C LYS A 46 1.96 2.80 0.88
N ASN A 47 1.48 2.26 -0.24
CA ASN A 47 0.07 2.21 -0.65
C ASN A 47 -0.63 3.59 -0.70
N ILE A 48 0.14 4.66 -0.94
CA ILE A 48 -0.39 6.03 -1.11
C ILE A 48 -0.82 6.22 -2.57
N LEU A 49 0.04 5.84 -3.52
CA LEU A 49 -0.29 5.87 -4.95
C LEU A 49 -0.65 4.45 -5.45
N PRO A 50 -1.61 4.33 -6.37
CA PRO A 50 -1.91 3.04 -6.98
C PRO A 50 -0.75 2.59 -7.89
N ALA A 51 -0.42 1.30 -7.83
CA ALA A 51 0.55 0.63 -8.70
C ALA A 51 0.01 0.42 -10.13
N SER A 52 -0.62 1.43 -10.73
CA SER A 52 -1.23 1.34 -12.06
C SER A 52 -0.57 2.28 -13.06
N THR A 53 -0.53 1.83 -14.32
CA THR A 53 -0.16 2.61 -15.51
C THR A 53 -1.38 3.25 -16.19
N ALA A 54 -2.60 2.98 -15.70
CA ALA A 54 -3.82 3.55 -16.23
C ALA A 54 -3.91 5.06 -15.99
N ALA A 55 -4.61 5.75 -16.90
CA ALA A 55 -4.88 7.18 -16.78
C ALA A 55 -5.59 7.49 -15.45
N PRO A 56 -5.32 8.65 -14.81
CA PRO A 56 -5.85 8.98 -13.48
C PRO A 56 -7.37 8.83 -13.35
N GLY A 57 -8.13 9.19 -14.40
CA GLY A 57 -9.60 9.06 -14.40
C GLY A 57 -10.13 7.63 -14.45
N LEU A 58 -9.30 6.64 -14.82
CA LEU A 58 -9.70 5.23 -14.94
C LEU A 58 -9.23 4.37 -13.77
N GLN A 59 -8.34 4.87 -12.91
CA GLN A 59 -7.76 4.10 -11.81
C GLN A 59 -8.83 3.59 -10.83
N ALA A 60 -9.87 4.39 -10.59
CA ALA A 60 -11.00 4.01 -9.74
C ALA A 60 -11.75 2.79 -10.31
N HIS A 61 -12.16 2.85 -11.58
CA HIS A 61 -12.87 1.76 -12.24
C HIS A 61 -11.99 0.50 -12.39
N GLN A 62 -10.70 0.66 -12.67
CA GLN A 62 -9.78 -0.46 -12.71
C GLN A 62 -9.71 -1.18 -11.35
N LYS A 63 -9.62 -0.43 -10.24
CA LYS A 63 -9.58 -0.99 -8.89
C LYS A 63 -10.87 -1.72 -8.54
N GLU A 64 -12.02 -1.15 -8.91
CA GLU A 64 -13.33 -1.76 -8.72
C GLU A 64 -13.45 -3.08 -9.48
N LEU A 65 -13.07 -3.10 -10.77
CA LEU A 65 -13.05 -4.32 -11.57
C LEU A 65 -12.12 -5.38 -10.96
N GLN A 66 -10.90 -5.01 -10.58
CA GLN A 66 -9.95 -5.93 -9.95
C GLN A 66 -10.50 -6.54 -8.65
N LYS A 67 -11.22 -5.74 -7.86
CA LYS A 67 -11.88 -6.21 -6.64
C LYS A 67 -12.94 -7.26 -6.96
N HIS A 68 -13.84 -6.99 -7.91
CA HIS A 68 -14.89 -7.94 -8.30
C HIS A 68 -14.30 -9.24 -8.87
N MET A 69 -13.31 -9.14 -9.75
CA MET A 69 -12.62 -10.33 -10.28
C MET A 69 -11.97 -11.17 -9.18
N LEU A 70 -11.41 -10.52 -8.14
CA LEU A 70 -10.82 -11.22 -7.01
C LEU A 70 -11.89 -11.88 -6.14
N GLU A 71 -13.01 -11.19 -5.91
CA GLU A 71 -14.15 -11.69 -5.16
C GLU A 71 -14.74 -12.94 -5.80
N ASP A 72 -15.02 -12.91 -7.11
CA ASP A 72 -15.53 -14.06 -7.85
C ASP A 72 -14.55 -15.24 -7.78
N LYS A 73 -13.26 -14.98 -8.05
CA LYS A 73 -12.21 -16.00 -7.99
C LYS A 73 -12.06 -16.60 -6.59
N LEU A 74 -12.24 -15.80 -5.54
CA LEU A 74 -12.14 -16.28 -4.17
C LEU A 74 -13.38 -17.10 -3.79
N ASN A 75 -14.57 -16.66 -4.20
CA ASN A 75 -15.82 -17.38 -3.97
C ASN A 75 -15.77 -18.77 -4.59
N ASP A 76 -15.31 -18.89 -5.84
CA ASP A 76 -15.15 -20.19 -6.51
C ASP A 76 -14.17 -21.11 -5.79
N LYS A 77 -13.08 -20.57 -5.24
CA LYS A 77 -12.08 -21.36 -4.49
C LYS A 77 -12.59 -21.79 -3.13
N ILE A 78 -13.35 -20.93 -2.46
CA ILE A 78 -13.94 -21.24 -1.15
C ILE A 78 -15.07 -22.25 -1.30
N SER A 79 -15.86 -22.20 -2.37
CA SER A 79 -16.95 -23.17 -2.59
C SER A 79 -16.42 -24.59 -2.79
N HIS A 80 -15.23 -24.75 -3.36
CA HIS A 80 -14.55 -26.03 -3.54
C HIS A 80 -13.52 -26.32 -2.45
N ARG A 81 -13.65 -25.70 -1.27
CA ARG A 81 -12.72 -25.93 -0.17
C ARG A 81 -12.82 -27.40 0.30
N PRO A 82 -11.74 -28.18 0.24
CA PRO A 82 -11.75 -29.58 0.67
C PRO A 82 -11.98 -29.70 2.17
N ALA A 83 -12.59 -30.81 2.57
CA ALA A 83 -12.81 -31.12 3.97
C ALA A 83 -11.47 -31.42 4.67
N PRO A 84 -11.35 -31.17 5.99
CA PRO A 84 -10.12 -31.48 6.73
C PRO A 84 -9.75 -32.98 6.65
N GLU A 85 -10.73 -33.87 6.59
CA GLU A 85 -10.53 -35.31 6.44
C GLU A 85 -9.84 -35.68 5.11
N GLU A 86 -10.22 -34.99 4.03
CA GLU A 86 -9.60 -35.16 2.71
C GLU A 86 -8.14 -34.71 2.74
N LEU A 87 -7.86 -33.59 3.42
CA LEU A 87 -6.49 -33.09 3.60
C LEU A 87 -5.61 -34.04 4.43
N ILE A 88 -6.19 -34.74 5.42
CA ILE A 88 -5.48 -35.77 6.20
C ILE A 88 -5.16 -36.97 5.33
N LYS A 89 -6.11 -37.43 4.52
CA LYS A 89 -5.92 -38.55 3.59
C LYS A 89 -4.84 -38.26 2.54
N GLU A 90 -4.77 -37.02 2.05
CA GLU A 90 -3.74 -36.57 1.11
C GLU A 90 -2.38 -36.31 1.78
N GLY A 91 -2.29 -36.40 3.11
CA GLY A 91 -1.07 -36.18 3.88
C GLY A 91 -0.66 -34.70 3.99
N VAL A 92 -1.56 -33.78 3.67
CA VAL A 92 -1.36 -32.33 3.78
C VAL A 92 -1.57 -31.85 5.21
N LEU A 93 -2.58 -32.40 5.89
CA LEU A 93 -2.90 -32.11 7.29
C LEU A 93 -2.56 -33.32 8.17
N LEU A 94 -1.94 -33.09 9.33
CA LEU A 94 -1.71 -34.13 10.33
C LEU A 94 -2.96 -34.27 11.22
N ASP A 95 -3.30 -35.50 11.58
CA ASP A 95 -4.50 -35.83 12.37
C ASP A 95 -4.37 -35.35 13.83
N ASP A 96 -3.14 -35.38 14.39
CA ASP A 96 -2.83 -34.81 15.71
C ASP A 96 -1.90 -33.58 15.56
N PRO A 97 -2.34 -32.38 15.99
CA PRO A 97 -1.51 -31.17 15.95
C PRO A 97 -0.25 -31.24 16.84
N ARG A 98 -0.15 -32.21 17.77
CA ARG A 98 1.02 -32.40 18.64
C ARG A 98 2.06 -33.39 18.10
N ALA A 99 1.70 -34.20 17.10
CA ALA A 99 2.60 -35.21 16.53
C ALA A 99 3.67 -34.61 15.58
N ALA A 100 3.54 -33.34 15.18
CA ALA A 100 4.49 -32.67 14.30
C ALA A 100 5.84 -32.37 14.98
N GLU A 101 5.88 -32.30 16.30
CA GLU A 101 7.05 -31.87 17.10
C GLU A 101 8.00 -33.04 17.48
N GLU A 102 7.65 -34.30 17.19
CA GLU A 102 8.43 -35.48 17.61
C GLU A 102 9.41 -36.03 16.55
N LYS A 103 9.79 -35.25 15.53
CA LYS A 103 10.65 -35.73 14.42
C LYS A 103 11.93 -34.94 14.19
#